data_AF-A0A969SL64-F1
#
_entry.id   AF-A0A969SL64-F1
#
_cell.length_a   1.000
_cell.length_b   1.000
_cell.length_c   1.000
_cell.angle_alpha   90.00
_cell.angle_beta   90.00
_cell.angle_gamma   90.00
#
_symmetry.space_group_name_H-M   'P 1'
#
loop_
_entity.id
_entity.type
_entity.pdbx_description
1 polymer ?
#
loop_
_entity_poly.entity_id
_entity_poly.type
_entity_poly.pdbx_seq_one_letter_code
_entity_poly.pdbx_strand_id
1 'polypeptide(L)'
;MSKYPCPGSIVEPLECPPLPRLLVSGGSRRQDPRGDLACRFTSDANEPFDGVILADAAAAAGAITLLQQHRAWLAPVADLSGGSAWYADVRSADASQLSFHRAVDELVGIIETLRRLPRQCRRRDDDETLLLARVHSRGGRLHPVYDGAVPAALRYPTAGLLEDPAGIAERLCFAGWFERSFSIACTSVRIVPRRA
;
A
#
# COMPACT_ATOMS: atom_id res chain seq x y z
N MET A 1 17.58 9.52 -28.86
CA MET A 1 16.86 8.23 -28.73
C MET A 1 15.83 8.38 -27.61
N SER A 2 14.54 8.44 -27.97
CA SER A 2 13.44 8.66 -27.03
C SER A 2 13.23 7.39 -26.17
N LYS A 3 13.28 7.53 -24.84
CA LYS A 3 13.26 6.44 -23.84
C LYS A 3 11.87 6.21 -23.20
N TYR A 4 10.79 6.65 -23.84
CA TYR A 4 9.44 6.50 -23.26
C TYR A 4 8.45 5.94 -24.29
N PRO A 5 7.60 4.97 -23.91
CA PRO A 5 6.64 4.38 -24.83
C PRO A 5 5.53 5.38 -25.17
N CYS A 6 5.09 5.35 -26.44
CA CYS A 6 3.99 6.15 -26.96
C CYS A 6 2.65 5.81 -26.26
N PRO A 7 1.73 6.78 -26.12
CA PRO A 7 0.39 6.53 -25.59
C PRO A 7 -0.47 5.89 -26.68
N GLY A 8 -0.55 4.56 -26.67
CA GLY A 8 -1.33 3.80 -27.63
C GLY A 8 -1.71 2.44 -27.07
N SER A 9 -2.93 2.38 -26.51
CA SER A 9 -3.80 1.21 -26.31
C SER A 9 -3.15 -0.18 -26.38
N ILE A 10 -2.86 -0.76 -25.21
CA ILE A 10 -2.85 -2.22 -25.02
C ILE A 10 -3.64 -2.50 -23.74
N VAL A 11 -4.96 -2.47 -23.84
CA VAL A 11 -5.80 -3.19 -22.89
C VAL A 11 -5.63 -4.66 -23.27
N GLU A 12 -4.69 -5.36 -22.62
CA GLU A 12 -4.62 -6.82 -22.69
C GLU A 12 -6.02 -7.38 -22.35
N PRO A 13 -6.49 -8.45 -23.03
CA PRO A 13 -7.78 -9.06 -22.71
C PRO A 13 -7.77 -9.46 -21.22
N LEU A 14 -8.77 -8.97 -20.49
CA LEU A 14 -9.02 -9.34 -19.10
C LEU A 14 -9.45 -10.81 -19.06
N GLU A 15 -8.48 -11.74 -19.04
CA GLU A 15 -8.67 -12.96 -18.27
C GLU A 15 -9.15 -12.51 -16.88
N CYS A 16 -10.27 -13.06 -16.40
CA CYS A 16 -10.76 -12.76 -15.06
C CYS A 16 -9.58 -12.93 -14.09
N PRO A 17 -9.04 -11.83 -13.52
CA PRO A 17 -7.88 -11.94 -12.67
C PRO A 17 -8.26 -12.81 -11.48
N PRO A 18 -7.37 -13.71 -11.02
CA PRO A 18 -7.67 -14.56 -9.88
C PRO A 18 -8.06 -13.67 -8.70
N LEU A 19 -9.01 -14.15 -7.88
CA LEU A 19 -9.40 -13.44 -6.65
C LEU A 19 -8.14 -13.07 -5.85
N PRO A 20 -8.04 -11.81 -5.37
CA PRO A 20 -6.95 -11.37 -4.50
C PRO A 20 -6.70 -12.38 -3.38
N ARG A 21 -5.43 -12.66 -3.09
CA ARG A 21 -5.06 -13.54 -1.97
C ARG A 21 -4.49 -12.70 -0.83
N LEU A 22 -5.13 -12.77 0.33
CA LEU A 22 -4.70 -12.07 1.53
C LEU A 22 -4.04 -13.06 2.50
N LEU A 23 -2.81 -12.75 2.90
CA LEU A 23 -2.12 -13.48 3.95
C LEU A 23 -2.55 -12.93 5.30
N VAL A 24 -3.11 -13.80 6.14
CA VAL A 24 -3.44 -13.47 7.54
C VAL A 24 -2.29 -13.98 8.41
N SER A 25 -1.55 -13.04 8.99
CA SER A 25 -0.42 -13.31 9.89
C SER A 25 -0.81 -12.95 11.32
N GLY A 26 -0.55 -13.85 12.28
CA GLY A 26 -0.94 -13.67 13.68
C GLY A 26 -2.13 -14.55 14.10
N GLY A 27 -2.24 -14.78 15.41
CA GLY A 27 -2.81 -15.97 16.04
C GLY A 27 -4.28 -16.31 15.77
N SER A 28 -4.48 -17.64 15.61
CA SER A 28 -5.55 -18.56 16.03
C SER A 28 -7.04 -18.23 15.85
N ARG A 29 -7.43 -16.96 15.73
CA ARG A 29 -8.79 -16.63 15.32
C ARG A 29 -8.83 -16.85 13.82
N ARG A 30 -9.17 -18.09 13.44
CA ARG A 30 -10.02 -18.32 12.27
C ARG A 30 -11.25 -17.45 12.50
N GLN A 31 -11.16 -16.17 12.15
CA GLN A 31 -12.32 -15.40 11.80
C GLN A 31 -12.80 -16.12 10.55
N ASP A 32 -13.68 -17.09 10.78
CA ASP A 32 -14.40 -17.77 9.72
C ASP A 32 -15.04 -16.61 8.94
N PRO A 33 -14.56 -16.30 7.72
CA PRO A 33 -15.11 -15.21 6.96
C PRO A 33 -16.50 -15.68 6.52
N ARG A 34 -17.46 -15.51 7.43
CA ARG A 34 -18.86 -15.76 7.14
C ARG A 34 -19.31 -14.63 6.25
N GLY A 35 -19.23 -14.88 4.94
CA GLY A 35 -19.55 -13.92 3.90
C GLY A 35 -18.80 -14.25 2.62
N ASP A 36 -19.43 -14.03 1.48
CA ASP A 36 -18.78 -14.14 0.17
C ASP A 36 -17.83 -12.94 0.01
N LEU A 37 -16.62 -13.06 0.56
CA LEU A 37 -15.59 -12.03 0.43
C LEU A 37 -14.91 -12.17 -0.93
N ALA A 38 -14.66 -11.05 -1.59
CA ALA A 38 -14.03 -10.97 -2.91
C ALA A 38 -12.51 -11.28 -2.87
N CYS A 39 -12.06 -12.19 -2.01
CA CYS A 39 -10.67 -12.58 -1.85
C CYS A 39 -10.54 -14.01 -1.28
N ARG A 40 -9.35 -14.59 -1.43
CA ARG A 40 -8.95 -15.85 -0.79
C ARG A 40 -8.03 -15.54 0.38
N PHE A 41 -8.13 -16.32 1.44
CA PHE A 41 -7.21 -16.21 2.58
C PHE A 41 -6.19 -17.33 2.57
N THR A 42 -4.97 -17.02 2.99
CA THR A 42 -3.94 -18.00 3.34
C THR A 42 -3.31 -17.61 4.67
N SER A 43 -2.82 -18.59 5.40
CA SER A 43 -1.99 -18.39 6.59
C SER A 43 -0.58 -18.93 6.40
N ASP A 44 -0.28 -19.49 5.23
CA ASP A 44 1.08 -19.94 4.90
C ASP A 44 1.86 -18.75 4.35
N ALA A 45 2.86 -18.32 5.13
CA ALA A 45 3.73 -17.21 4.75
C ALA A 45 4.55 -17.51 3.49
N ASN A 46 4.75 -18.77 3.11
CA ASN A 46 5.51 -19.15 1.91
C ASN A 46 4.68 -19.07 0.63
N GLU A 47 3.35 -19.03 0.73
CA GLU A 47 2.49 -18.90 -0.44
C GLU A 47 2.54 -17.47 -1.00
N PRO A 48 2.38 -17.28 -2.32
CA PRO A 48 2.20 -15.97 -2.90
C PRO A 48 0.99 -15.27 -2.26
N PHE A 49 1.08 -13.96 -2.03
CA PHE A 49 0.00 -13.13 -1.51
C PHE A 49 -0.02 -11.77 -2.23
N ASP A 50 -1.20 -11.17 -2.32
CA ASP A 50 -1.42 -9.84 -2.89
C ASP A 50 -1.48 -8.75 -1.81
N GLY A 51 -1.79 -9.11 -0.56
CA GLY A 51 -1.88 -8.20 0.60
C GLY A 51 -1.75 -8.95 1.93
N VAL A 52 -1.56 -8.21 3.02
CA VAL A 52 -1.29 -8.79 4.35
C VAL A 52 -2.23 -8.21 5.40
N ILE A 53 -2.77 -9.06 6.27
CA ILE A 53 -3.52 -8.68 7.48
C ILE A 53 -2.71 -9.15 8.69
N LEU A 54 -2.40 -8.20 9.58
CA LEU A 54 -1.65 -8.42 10.81
C LEU A 54 -2.65 -8.50 11.97
N ALA A 55 -2.84 -9.69 12.51
CA ALA A 55 -3.83 -9.96 13.53
C ALA A 55 -3.33 -9.74 14.96
N ASP A 56 -2.01 -9.74 15.18
CA ASP A 56 -1.39 -9.53 16.49
C ASP A 56 -0.04 -8.80 16.40
N ALA A 57 0.50 -8.43 17.56
CA ALA A 57 1.73 -7.65 17.66
C ALA A 57 2.98 -8.41 17.16
N ALA A 58 3.00 -9.75 17.27
CA ALA A 58 4.12 -10.56 16.80
C ALA A 58 4.15 -10.58 15.26
N ALA A 59 2.98 -10.72 14.63
CA ALA A 59 2.83 -10.59 13.19
C ALA A 59 3.24 -9.19 12.71
N ALA A 60 2.83 -8.14 13.42
CA ALA A 60 3.22 -6.77 13.08
C ALA A 60 4.73 -6.54 13.19
N ALA A 61 5.39 -7.10 14.20
CA ALA A 61 6.85 -7.04 14.34
C ALA A 61 7.59 -7.75 13.19
N GLY A 62 7.06 -8.89 12.71
CA GLY A 62 7.67 -9.67 11.63
C GLY A 62 7.32 -9.22 10.21
N ALA A 63 6.33 -8.33 10.05
CA ALA A 63 5.75 -8.01 8.75
C ALA A 63 6.71 -7.30 7.78
N ILE A 64 7.62 -6.47 8.27
CA ILE A 64 8.65 -5.84 7.43
C ILE A 64 9.53 -6.92 6.79
N THR A 65 10.02 -7.86 7.60
CA THR A 65 10.85 -8.97 7.13
C THR A 65 10.12 -9.84 6.12
N LEU A 66 8.84 -10.14 6.37
CA LEU A 66 7.98 -10.89 5.44
C LEU A 66 7.86 -10.18 4.07
N LEU A 67 7.54 -8.88 4.07
CA LEU A 67 7.40 -8.12 2.83
C LEU A 67 8.73 -8.04 2.06
N GLN A 68 9.85 -7.90 2.77
CA GLN A 68 11.19 -7.88 2.19
C GLN A 68 11.54 -9.22 1.53
N GLN A 69 11.32 -10.34 2.23
CA GLN A 69 11.61 -11.69 1.74
C GLN A 69 10.86 -12.00 0.44
N HIS A 70 9.60 -11.57 0.34
CA HIS A 70 8.77 -11.78 -0.86
C HIS A 70 8.90 -10.67 -1.90
N ARG A 71 9.71 -9.63 -1.64
CA ARG A 71 9.78 -8.40 -2.46
C ARG A 71 8.39 -7.79 -2.73
N ALA A 72 7.50 -7.87 -1.73
CA ALA A 72 6.10 -7.49 -1.83
C ALA A 72 5.88 -6.00 -1.51
N TRP A 73 6.69 -5.12 -2.07
CA TRP A 73 6.77 -3.69 -1.70
C TRP A 73 5.49 -2.89 -1.92
N LEU A 74 4.62 -3.34 -2.83
CA LEU A 74 3.35 -2.68 -3.14
C LEU A 74 2.16 -3.32 -2.41
N ALA A 75 2.35 -4.52 -1.83
CA ALA A 75 1.30 -5.25 -1.14
C ALA A 75 0.72 -4.37 -0.03
N PRO A 76 -0.60 -4.13 -0.02
CA PRO A 76 -1.19 -3.33 1.02
C PRO A 76 -1.26 -4.13 2.33
N VAL A 77 -1.18 -3.39 3.44
CA VAL A 77 -1.11 -3.98 4.78
C VAL A 77 -2.22 -3.43 5.64
N ALA A 78 -2.97 -4.32 6.29
CA ALA A 78 -3.88 -3.97 7.36
C ALA A 78 -3.31 -4.40 8.70
N ASP A 79 -3.35 -3.50 9.67
CA ASP A 79 -2.92 -3.73 11.04
C ASP A 79 -4.12 -3.72 11.98
N LEU A 80 -4.47 -4.91 12.47
CA LEU A 80 -5.51 -5.13 13.47
C LEU A 80 -4.91 -5.46 14.85
N SER A 81 -3.58 -5.34 15.01
CA SER A 81 -2.83 -5.66 16.23
C SER A 81 -2.92 -4.59 17.33
N GLY A 82 -3.69 -3.52 17.10
CA GLY A 82 -3.71 -2.33 17.95
C GLY A 82 -2.91 -1.14 17.38
N GLY A 83 -2.57 -1.17 16.09
CA GLY A 83 -1.97 -0.03 15.38
C GLY A 83 -0.46 0.11 15.56
N SER A 84 0.27 -0.98 15.79
CA SER A 84 1.74 -0.98 15.93
C SER A 84 2.50 -0.74 14.61
N ALA A 85 1.90 -1.07 13.46
CA ALA A 85 2.51 -0.90 12.14
C ALA A 85 2.16 0.47 11.53
N TRP A 86 3.05 1.45 11.69
CA TRP A 86 2.87 2.82 11.19
C TRP A 86 2.74 2.93 9.66
N TYR A 87 3.24 1.93 8.93
CA TYR A 87 3.23 1.84 7.46
C TYR A 87 2.00 1.11 6.90
N ALA A 88 1.10 0.62 7.77
CA ALA A 88 -0.10 -0.06 7.33
C ALA A 88 -1.09 0.90 6.66
N ASP A 89 -1.70 0.44 5.58
CA ASP A 89 -2.72 1.16 4.83
C ASP A 89 -4.01 1.30 5.64
N VAL A 90 -4.36 0.25 6.38
CA VAL A 90 -5.50 0.23 7.30
C VAL A 90 -4.98 -0.03 8.70
N ARG A 91 -5.38 0.78 9.68
CA ARG A 91 -5.04 0.59 11.10
C ARG A 91 -6.30 0.57 11.93
N SER A 92 -6.42 -0.44 12.79
CA SER A 92 -7.50 -0.58 13.75
C SER A 92 -6.94 -0.79 15.14
N ALA A 93 -7.61 -0.21 16.14
CA ALA A 93 -7.30 -0.42 17.55
C ALA A 93 -7.80 -1.80 18.04
N ASP A 94 -8.72 -2.43 17.30
CA ASP A 94 -9.29 -3.73 17.60
C ASP A 94 -9.28 -4.69 16.41
N ALA A 95 -9.32 -5.99 16.71
CA ALA A 95 -9.52 -7.07 15.76
C ALA A 95 -10.99 -7.54 15.72
N SER A 96 -11.96 -6.60 15.78
CA SER A 96 -13.37 -6.94 15.62
C SER A 96 -13.68 -7.42 14.19
N GLN A 97 -14.78 -8.14 14.02
CA GLN A 97 -15.23 -8.60 12.70
C GLN A 97 -15.49 -7.42 11.74
N LEU A 98 -16.03 -6.31 12.24
CA LEU A 98 -16.25 -5.11 11.43
C LEU A 98 -14.92 -4.53 10.92
N SER A 99 -13.93 -4.40 11.81
CA SER A 99 -12.59 -3.91 11.46
C SER A 99 -11.92 -4.82 10.43
N PHE A 100 -12.12 -6.13 10.54
CA PHE A 100 -11.62 -7.10 9.57
C PHE A 100 -12.29 -6.96 8.20
N HIS A 101 -13.61 -6.91 8.13
CA HIS A 101 -14.33 -6.74 6.86
C HIS A 101 -13.93 -5.44 6.15
N ARG A 102 -13.87 -4.33 6.89
CA ARG A 102 -13.40 -3.05 6.35
C ARG A 102 -11.97 -3.13 5.84
N ALA A 103 -11.08 -3.78 6.58
CA ALA A 103 -9.70 -3.99 6.15
C ALA A 103 -9.65 -4.78 4.84
N VAL A 104 -10.41 -5.88 4.73
CA VAL A 104 -10.49 -6.68 3.49
C VAL A 104 -10.96 -5.83 2.31
N ASP A 105 -12.06 -5.09 2.45
CA ASP A 105 -12.59 -4.25 1.36
C ASP A 105 -11.57 -3.21 0.87
N GLU A 106 -10.89 -2.56 1.81
CA GLU A 106 -9.90 -1.53 1.50
C GLU A 106 -8.63 -2.12 0.86
N LEU A 107 -8.11 -3.24 1.39
CA LEU A 107 -6.99 -3.95 0.78
C LEU A 107 -7.33 -4.44 -0.64
N VAL A 108 -8.50 -5.03 -0.85
CA VAL A 108 -8.97 -5.48 -2.16
C VAL A 108 -9.07 -4.29 -3.12
N GLY A 109 -9.63 -3.16 -2.69
CA GLY A 109 -9.69 -1.94 -3.51
C GLY A 109 -8.31 -1.44 -3.96
N ILE A 110 -7.32 -1.48 -3.08
CA ILE A 110 -5.94 -1.13 -3.41
C ILE A 110 -5.34 -2.14 -4.41
N ILE A 111 -5.52 -3.44 -4.17
CA ILE A 111 -5.01 -4.52 -5.03
C ILE A 111 -5.59 -4.39 -6.44
N GLU A 112 -6.89 -4.18 -6.57
CA GLU A 112 -7.55 -4.00 -7.86
C GLU A 112 -7.05 -2.76 -8.61
N THR A 113 -6.74 -1.68 -7.89
CA THR A 113 -6.12 -0.49 -8.50
C THR A 113 -4.70 -0.78 -8.96
N LEU A 114 -3.90 -1.50 -8.17
CA LEU A 114 -2.55 -1.92 -8.54
C LEU A 114 -2.56 -2.83 -9.78
N ARG A 115 -3.52 -3.75 -9.89
CA ARG A 115 -3.64 -4.69 -11.03
C ARG A 115 -3.86 -3.98 -12.37
N ARG A 116 -4.47 -2.79 -12.35
CA ARG A 116 -4.67 -1.93 -13.53
C ARG A 116 -3.40 -1.22 -13.99
N LEU A 117 -2.36 -1.18 -13.15
CA LEU A 117 -1.07 -0.62 -13.56
C LEU A 117 -0.37 -1.52 -14.59
N PRO A 118 0.38 -0.92 -15.53
CA PRO A 118 1.25 -1.66 -16.43
C PRO A 118 2.13 -2.65 -15.65
N ARG A 119 2.29 -3.88 -16.16
CA ARG A 119 3.05 -4.96 -15.50
C ARG A 119 4.47 -4.52 -15.10
N GLN A 120 5.10 -3.68 -15.93
CA GLN A 120 6.41 -3.09 -15.66
C GLN A 120 6.45 -2.25 -14.39
N CYS A 121 5.42 -1.47 -14.08
CA CYS A 121 5.34 -0.67 -12.87
C CYS A 121 5.16 -1.53 -11.62
N ARG A 122 4.44 -2.65 -11.73
CA ARG A 122 4.20 -3.57 -10.61
C ARG A 122 5.42 -4.41 -10.20
N ARG A 123 6.38 -4.59 -11.10
CA ARG A 123 7.57 -5.43 -10.89
C ARG A 123 8.84 -4.65 -10.54
N ARG A 124 8.77 -3.33 -10.61
CA ARG A 124 9.89 -2.44 -10.28
C ARG A 124 10.11 -2.36 -8.78
N ASP A 125 11.37 -2.25 -8.40
CA ASP A 125 11.86 -2.08 -7.04
C ASP A 125 12.55 -0.72 -6.81
N ASP A 126 12.58 0.16 -7.83
CA ASP A 126 13.05 1.53 -7.63
C ASP A 126 12.03 2.37 -6.85
N ASP A 127 12.54 3.13 -5.88
CA ASP A 127 11.74 3.89 -4.92
C ASP A 127 10.77 4.89 -5.58
N GLU A 128 11.16 5.49 -6.70
CA GLU A 128 10.33 6.45 -7.44
C GLU A 128 9.09 5.77 -8.03
N THR A 129 9.28 4.62 -8.69
CA THR A 129 8.17 3.83 -9.22
C THR A 129 7.30 3.27 -8.10
N LEU A 130 7.91 2.82 -7.01
CA LEU A 130 7.18 2.33 -5.83
C LEU A 130 6.32 3.43 -5.21
N LEU A 131 6.86 4.64 -5.04
CA LEU A 131 6.12 5.77 -4.49
C LEU A 131 4.97 6.18 -5.41
N LEU A 132 5.20 6.26 -6.72
CA LEU A 132 4.14 6.57 -7.70
C LEU A 132 3.02 5.53 -7.67
N ALA A 133 3.36 4.24 -7.69
CA ALA A 133 2.39 3.16 -7.65
C ALA A 133 1.57 3.18 -6.36
N ARG A 134 2.22 3.41 -5.21
CA ARG A 134 1.55 3.54 -3.91
C ARG A 134 0.61 4.74 -3.89
N VAL A 135 1.10 5.93 -4.22
CA VAL A 135 0.27 7.14 -4.25
C VAL A 135 -0.93 6.93 -5.17
N HIS A 136 -0.74 6.38 -6.37
CA HIS A 136 -1.83 6.09 -7.29
C HIS A 136 -2.87 5.13 -6.70
N SER A 137 -2.44 4.01 -6.12
CA SER A 137 -3.36 2.98 -5.63
C SER A 137 -4.06 3.34 -4.32
N ARG A 138 -3.60 4.37 -3.60
CA ARG A 138 -4.06 4.77 -2.27
C ARG A 138 -4.71 6.16 -2.27
N GLY A 139 -5.44 6.49 -3.33
CA GLY A 139 -6.23 7.72 -3.41
C GLY A 139 -5.47 8.96 -3.92
N GLY A 140 -4.28 8.77 -4.50
CA GLY A 140 -3.58 9.78 -5.27
C GLY A 140 -2.93 10.88 -4.46
N ARG A 141 -2.64 10.67 -3.16
CA ARG A 141 -2.13 11.74 -2.29
C ARG A 141 -1.06 11.23 -1.35
N LEU A 142 0.04 11.97 -1.26
CA LEU A 142 1.06 11.79 -0.24
C LEU A 142 0.87 12.85 0.85
N HIS A 143 0.41 12.42 2.04
CA HIS A 143 0.13 13.30 3.16
C HIS A 143 1.12 13.06 4.32
N PRO A 144 1.83 14.11 4.79
CA PRO A 144 2.66 13.99 5.97
C PRO A 144 1.80 13.91 7.22
N VAL A 145 2.22 13.08 8.17
CA VAL A 145 1.68 12.98 9.53
C VAL A 145 2.80 13.34 10.50
N TYR A 146 2.54 14.26 11.41
CA TYR A 146 3.48 14.58 12.46
C TYR A 146 3.53 13.45 13.49
N ASP A 147 4.73 12.97 13.78
CA ASP A 147 4.98 11.99 14.83
C ASP A 147 6.05 12.52 15.77
N GLY A 148 5.61 13.01 16.93
CA GLY A 148 6.49 13.58 17.95
C GLY A 148 7.40 12.56 18.64
N ALA A 149 7.24 11.26 18.37
CA ALA A 149 8.04 10.20 18.96
C ALA A 149 9.29 9.82 18.15
N VAL A 150 9.52 10.42 16.96
CA VAL A 150 10.67 10.10 16.09
C VAL A 150 11.53 11.32 15.73
N PRO A 151 12.86 11.13 15.48
CA PRO A 151 13.78 12.20 15.10
C PRO A 151 13.43 12.90 13.78
N ALA A 152 12.81 12.17 12.84
CA ALA A 152 12.17 12.73 11.66
C ALA A 152 10.69 12.95 11.97
N ALA A 153 10.35 14.16 12.38
CA ALA A 153 9.03 14.51 12.90
C ALA A 153 7.87 14.31 11.91
N LEU A 154 8.15 14.02 10.63
CA LEU A 154 7.15 13.80 9.59
C LEU A 154 7.25 12.38 9.02
N ARG A 155 6.14 11.65 9.06
CA ARG A 155 5.96 10.34 8.43
C ARG A 155 5.04 10.46 7.23
N TYR A 156 5.19 9.57 6.26
CA TYR A 156 4.34 9.49 5.07
C TYR A 156 3.72 8.10 4.98
N PRO A 157 2.59 7.82 5.68
CA PRO A 157 2.02 6.48 5.74
C PRO A 157 1.78 5.84 4.36
N THR A 158 1.30 6.63 3.39
CA THR A 158 1.08 6.18 2.00
C THR A 158 2.35 5.68 1.32
N ALA A 159 3.52 6.23 1.66
CA ALA A 159 4.80 5.77 1.13
C ALA A 159 5.22 4.41 1.70
N GLY A 160 4.65 4.01 2.84
CA GLY A 160 5.04 2.81 3.59
C GLY A 160 6.52 2.80 3.94
N LEU A 161 7.22 1.73 3.56
CA LEU A 161 8.57 1.41 4.02
C LEU A 161 9.71 2.05 3.21
N LEU A 162 9.44 3.08 2.39
CA LEU A 162 10.51 3.77 1.67
C LEU A 162 11.38 4.58 2.64
N GLU A 163 12.71 4.56 2.41
CA GLU A 163 13.70 5.18 3.32
C GLU A 163 13.62 6.71 3.35
N ASP A 164 13.49 7.35 2.18
CA ASP A 164 13.39 8.81 2.04
C ASP A 164 12.18 9.24 1.18
N PRO A 165 10.94 9.06 1.66
CA PRO A 165 9.75 9.42 0.91
C PRO A 165 9.71 10.90 0.50
N ALA A 166 10.25 11.78 1.35
CA ALA A 166 10.26 13.22 1.11
C ALA A 166 11.16 13.56 -0.08
N GLY A 167 12.43 13.15 -0.05
CA GLY A 167 13.37 13.43 -1.13
C GLY A 167 12.98 12.77 -2.46
N ILE A 168 12.42 11.55 -2.43
CA ILE A 168 11.83 10.93 -3.62
C ILE A 168 10.70 11.80 -4.18
N ALA A 169 9.78 12.25 -3.32
CA ALA A 169 8.67 13.08 -3.76
C ALA A 169 9.13 14.44 -4.30
N GLU A 170 10.21 15.02 -3.76
CA GLU A 170 10.82 16.24 -4.32
C GLU A 170 11.32 16.02 -5.74
N ARG A 171 12.06 14.93 -5.99
CA ARG A 171 12.53 14.59 -7.35
C ARG A 171 11.37 14.40 -8.31
N LEU A 172 10.31 13.71 -7.88
CA LEU A 172 9.10 13.53 -8.68
C LEU A 172 8.36 14.85 -8.94
N CYS A 173 8.41 15.82 -8.01
CA CYS A 173 7.92 17.17 -8.26
C CYS A 173 8.73 17.88 -9.35
N PHE A 174 10.06 17.85 -9.28
CA PHE A 174 10.93 18.45 -10.29
C PHE A 174 10.74 17.80 -11.68
N ALA A 175 10.51 16.50 -11.71
CA ALA A 175 10.21 15.76 -12.94
C ALA A 175 8.77 15.97 -13.47
N GLY A 176 7.92 16.72 -12.75
CA GLY A 176 6.57 17.08 -13.18
C GLY A 176 5.50 16.01 -12.97
N TRP A 177 5.82 14.92 -12.26
CA TRP A 177 4.86 13.87 -11.90
C TRP A 177 3.96 14.27 -10.75
N PHE A 178 4.48 15.11 -9.86
CA PHE A 178 3.89 15.47 -8.59
C PHE A 178 3.76 16.99 -8.46
N GLU A 179 2.64 17.47 -7.93
CA GLU A 179 2.39 18.88 -7.63
C GLU A 179 2.35 19.11 -6.12
N ARG A 180 3.07 20.11 -5.63
CA ARG A 180 3.01 20.55 -4.22
C ARG A 180 1.81 21.47 -4.03
N SER A 181 1.01 21.17 -3.04
CA SER A 181 -0.09 22.03 -2.59
C SER A 181 0.05 22.33 -1.11
N PHE A 182 -0.16 23.59 -0.74
CA PHE A 182 -0.18 24.07 0.64
C PHE A 182 -1.61 24.48 0.98
N SER A 183 -2.13 24.03 2.11
CA SER A 183 -3.43 24.46 2.62
C SER A 183 -3.23 25.40 3.82
N ILE A 184 -3.94 26.53 3.81
CA ILE A 184 -3.88 27.54 4.88
C ILE A 184 -4.46 27.00 6.21
N ALA A 185 -5.30 25.96 6.16
CA ALA A 185 -5.95 25.40 7.34
C ALA A 185 -5.10 24.37 8.11
N CYS A 186 -4.00 23.88 7.52
CA CYS A 186 -3.12 22.91 8.15
C CYS A 186 -1.80 22.90 7.39
N THR A 187 -0.67 23.18 8.06
CA THR A 187 0.69 23.19 7.48
C THR A 187 1.09 21.79 6.98
N SER A 188 0.49 21.38 5.88
CA SER A 188 0.70 20.07 5.26
C SER A 188 0.97 20.29 3.78
N VAL A 189 2.12 19.80 3.34
CA VAL A 189 2.46 19.73 1.91
C VAL A 189 1.77 18.48 1.38
N ARG A 190 0.74 18.66 0.57
CA ARG A 190 0.15 17.56 -0.19
C ARG A 190 0.88 17.45 -1.51
N ILE A 191 1.21 16.23 -1.89
CA ILE A 191 1.74 15.94 -3.21
C ILE A 191 0.71 15.14 -4.03
N VAL A 192 0.28 15.70 -5.17
CA VAL A 192 -0.76 15.12 -6.04
C VAL A 192 -0.15 14.70 -7.37
N PRO A 193 -0.45 13.50 -7.91
CA PRO A 193 -0.13 13.13 -9.27
C PRO A 193 -0.71 14.13 -10.26
N ARG A 194 0.11 14.66 -11.16
CA ARG A 194 -0.35 15.49 -12.26
C ARG A 194 -1.16 14.60 -13.22
N ARG A 195 -2.39 14.99 -13.52
CA ARG A 195 -3.16 14.31 -14.58
C ARG A 195 -2.46 14.57 -15.92
N ALA A 196 -2.04 13.50 -16.58
CA ALA A 196 -1.59 13.55 -17.97
C ALA A 196 -2.77 13.85 -18.91
#